data_AF-A0A819ZHF9-F1
#
_entry.id   AF-A0A819ZHF9-F1
#
_cell.length_a   1.000
_cell.length_b   1.000
_cell.length_c   1.000
_cell.angle_alpha   90.00
_cell.angle_beta   90.00
_cell.angle_gamma   90.00
#
_symmetry.space_group_name_H-M   'P 1'
#
loop_
_entity.id
_entity.type
_entity.pdbx_description
1 polymer ?
#
loop_
_entity_poly.entity_id
_entity_poly.type
_entity_poly.pdbx_seq_one_letter_code
_entity_poly.pdbx_strand_id
1 'polypeptide(L)'
;MTETNSLRYWSALIFSSVVSIIVALAIIGLSWYLLWKFVLIRFGVIRALFQLNNNDQQPSSTSTTGSRQQQQVQRRQHIRPLTSYHYVRSIHIQRESLCTSNEAWYRSLPMRETSRFWSSLFSVNIYPRSIRSPFYKYFCRMFDGDINECEHGPDNLGYYANFGEFFRRNLKEGVRPIDKESAVVSPCDGEVLANGLVTSVEQLNIVVKGIPYTIKDLFQFDQSEV
;
A
#
# COMPACT_ATOMS: atom_id res chain seq x y z
N MET A 1 68.98 -5.92 0.74
CA MET A 1 68.14 -6.02 1.97
C MET A 1 66.93 -5.06 1.99
N THR A 2 66.75 -4.19 0.99
CA THR A 2 65.66 -3.18 0.95
C THR A 2 64.40 -3.65 0.23
N GLU A 3 64.53 -4.57 -0.73
CA GLU A 3 63.41 -5.05 -1.58
C GLU A 3 62.41 -5.97 -0.84
N THR A 4 62.87 -6.74 0.13
CA THR A 4 62.00 -7.61 0.94
C THR A 4 61.14 -6.81 1.93
N ASN A 5 61.53 -5.58 2.27
CA ASN A 5 60.78 -4.72 3.17
C ASN A 5 59.68 -3.95 2.44
N SER A 6 59.87 -3.58 1.17
CA SER A 6 58.84 -2.90 0.38
C SER A 6 57.67 -3.84 0.04
N LEU A 7 57.95 -5.09 -0.37
CA LEU A 7 56.91 -6.08 -0.67
C LEU A 7 56.04 -6.43 0.55
N ARG A 8 56.64 -6.48 1.75
CA ARG A 8 55.91 -6.70 3.00
C ARG A 8 55.04 -5.51 3.40
N TYR A 9 55.45 -4.30 3.05
CA TYR A 9 54.67 -3.08 3.32
C TYR A 9 53.45 -2.97 2.41
N TRP A 10 53.62 -3.24 1.11
CA TRP A 10 52.50 -3.23 0.15
C TRP A 10 51.47 -4.32 0.42
N SER A 11 51.88 -5.52 0.80
CA SER A 11 50.93 -6.57 1.20
C SER A 11 50.16 -6.16 2.46
N ALA A 12 50.85 -5.63 3.48
CA ALA A 12 50.20 -5.14 4.71
C ALA A 12 49.19 -4.02 4.44
N LEU A 13 49.49 -3.08 3.53
CA LEU A 13 48.57 -2.01 3.12
C LEU A 13 47.31 -2.55 2.43
N ILE A 14 47.48 -3.50 1.51
CA ILE A 14 46.35 -4.14 0.81
C ILE A 14 45.46 -4.87 1.81
N PHE A 15 46.05 -5.65 2.71
CA PHE A 15 45.31 -6.33 3.78
C PHE A 15 44.56 -5.33 4.67
N SER A 16 45.19 -4.23 5.07
CA SER A 16 44.54 -3.19 5.89
C SER A 16 43.35 -2.53 5.18
N SER A 17 43.51 -2.20 3.90
CA SER A 17 42.43 -1.60 3.09
C SER A 17 41.25 -2.56 2.90
N VAL A 18 41.53 -3.82 2.59
CA VAL A 18 40.50 -4.87 2.46
C VAL A 18 39.76 -5.07 3.78
N VAL A 19 40.47 -5.13 4.90
CA VAL A 19 39.86 -5.24 6.24
C VAL A 19 38.97 -4.03 6.54
N SER A 20 39.41 -2.82 6.22
CA SER A 20 38.62 -1.60 6.41
C SER A 20 37.31 -1.60 5.61
N ILE A 21 37.36 -2.03 4.35
CA ILE A 21 36.17 -2.14 3.48
C ILE A 21 35.20 -3.19 4.04
N ILE A 22 35.70 -4.34 4.48
CA ILE A 22 34.88 -5.39 5.10
C ILE A 22 34.20 -4.87 6.37
N VAL A 23 34.92 -4.13 7.22
CA VAL A 23 34.36 -3.52 8.43
C VAL A 23 33.29 -2.49 8.08
N ALA A 24 33.51 -1.63 7.08
CA ALA A 24 32.52 -0.65 6.65
C ALA A 24 31.23 -1.31 6.13
N LEU A 25 31.36 -2.35 5.29
CA LEU A 25 30.23 -3.12 4.80
C LEU A 25 29.50 -3.86 5.93
N ALA A 26 30.25 -4.40 6.90
CA ALA A 26 29.68 -5.02 8.09
C ALA A 26 28.91 -4.00 8.94
N ILE A 27 29.41 -2.78 9.12
CA ILE A 27 28.70 -1.71 9.86
C ILE A 27 27.43 -1.30 9.12
N ILE A 28 27.47 -1.12 7.80
CA ILE A 28 26.29 -0.78 7.00
C ILE A 28 25.26 -1.91 7.08
N GLY A 29 25.69 -3.16 6.88
CA GLY A 29 24.84 -4.33 6.96
C GLY A 29 24.27 -4.56 8.36
N LEU A 30 25.07 -4.37 9.41
CA LEU A 30 24.64 -4.46 10.80
C LEU A 30 23.70 -3.33 11.18
N SER A 31 23.95 -2.10 10.73
CA SER A 31 23.07 -0.96 10.97
C SER A 31 21.71 -1.16 10.29
N TRP A 32 21.72 -1.67 9.07
CA TRP A 32 20.51 -2.06 8.35
C TRP A 32 19.78 -3.23 9.04
N TYR A 33 20.50 -4.28 9.44
CA TYR A 33 19.95 -5.42 10.17
C TYR A 33 19.37 -5.01 11.53
N LEU A 34 20.05 -4.14 12.29
CA LEU A 34 19.57 -3.64 13.57
C LEU A 34 18.36 -2.72 13.40
N LEU A 35 18.32 -1.90 12.34
CA LEU A 35 17.13 -1.11 12.00
C LEU A 35 15.93 -2.03 11.76
N TRP A 36 16.10 -3.04 10.91
CA TRP A 36 15.03 -4.02 10.62
C TRP A 36 14.69 -4.89 11.83
N LYS A 37 15.68 -5.32 12.62
CA LYS A 37 15.48 -6.12 13.84
C LYS A 37 14.78 -5.31 14.93
N PHE A 38 15.11 -4.03 15.11
CA PHE A 38 14.42 -3.15 16.05
C PHE A 38 12.96 -2.93 15.63
N VAL A 39 12.74 -2.68 14.34
CA VAL A 39 11.40 -2.60 13.74
C VAL A 39 10.64 -3.91 13.96
N LEU A 40 11.24 -5.07 13.70
CA LEU A 40 10.60 -6.38 13.81
C LEU A 40 10.38 -6.88 15.26
N ILE A 41 11.30 -6.62 16.19
CA ILE A 41 11.19 -7.02 17.60
C ILE A 41 10.02 -6.31 18.29
N ARG A 42 9.76 -5.05 17.95
CA ARG A 42 8.61 -4.31 18.47
C ARG A 42 7.27 -4.94 18.07
N PHE A 43 7.25 -5.74 16.99
CA PHE A 43 6.07 -6.46 16.51
C PHE A 43 5.89 -7.86 17.13
N GLY A 44 6.94 -8.49 17.65
CA GLY A 44 6.87 -9.86 18.23
C GLY A 44 6.37 -9.93 19.67
N VAL A 45 6.72 -8.95 20.50
CA VAL A 45 6.32 -8.88 21.93
C VAL A 45 4.80 -8.78 22.10
N ILE A 46 4.10 -8.22 21.11
CA ILE A 46 2.64 -8.09 21.12
C ILE A 46 1.94 -9.44 20.89
N ARG A 47 2.52 -10.35 20.08
CA ARG A 47 1.95 -11.70 19.88
C ARG A 47 2.04 -12.57 21.15
N ALA A 48 3.06 -12.37 21.98
CA ALA A 48 3.21 -13.07 23.26
C ALA A 48 2.29 -12.51 24.37
N LEU A 49 1.95 -11.22 24.31
CA LEU A 49 1.03 -10.56 25.26
C LEU A 49 -0.45 -10.79 24.92
N PHE A 50 -0.80 -11.03 23.65
CA PHE A 50 -2.19 -11.24 23.20
C PHE A 50 -2.68 -12.70 23.22
N GLN A 51 -1.85 -13.68 23.61
CA GLN A 51 -2.25 -15.09 23.75
C GLN A 51 -2.76 -15.47 25.16
N LEU A 52 -2.92 -14.52 26.09
CA LEU A 52 -3.38 -14.80 27.46
C LEU A 52 -4.80 -14.32 27.79
N ASN A 53 -5.68 -14.10 26.80
CA ASN A 53 -7.07 -13.77 27.13
C ASN A 53 -8.09 -14.26 26.08
N ASN A 54 -7.97 -15.53 25.69
CA ASN A 54 -8.97 -16.25 24.89
C ASN A 54 -9.67 -17.34 25.73
N ASN A 55 -10.17 -16.97 26.91
CA ASN A 55 -11.19 -17.72 27.62
C ASN A 55 -12.08 -16.68 28.30
N ASP A 56 -13.15 -16.26 27.64
CA ASP A 56 -14.49 -16.29 28.22
C ASP A 56 -15.54 -15.65 27.31
N GLN A 57 -16.64 -16.40 27.18
CA GLN A 57 -18.00 -15.99 26.78
C GLN A 57 -18.34 -15.91 25.28
N GLN A 58 -18.82 -17.05 24.77
CA GLN A 58 -20.03 -17.08 23.95
C GLN A 58 -21.22 -16.47 24.71
N PRO A 59 -22.18 -15.84 24.00
CA PRO A 59 -23.56 -15.91 24.42
C PRO A 59 -24.42 -16.65 23.39
N SER A 60 -25.01 -17.72 23.92
CA SER A 60 -26.25 -18.41 23.57
C SER A 60 -27.30 -17.60 22.81
N SER A 61 -27.84 -18.25 21.78
CA SER A 61 -29.13 -18.02 21.16
C SER A 61 -30.30 -18.19 22.14
N THR A 62 -31.21 -17.21 22.20
CA THR A 62 -32.61 -17.44 22.61
C THR A 62 -33.59 -16.54 21.86
N SER A 63 -34.62 -17.22 21.38
CA SER A 63 -35.84 -16.82 20.66
C SER A 63 -36.69 -15.74 21.32
N THR A 64 -37.42 -14.92 20.53
CA THR A 64 -38.80 -14.46 20.82
C THR A 64 -39.49 -13.89 19.55
N THR A 65 -40.52 -14.59 19.09
CA THR A 65 -41.84 -14.12 18.57
C THR A 65 -41.97 -13.30 17.29
N GLY A 66 -42.85 -13.79 16.39
CA GLY A 66 -43.94 -12.94 15.90
C GLY A 66 -44.12 -12.83 14.38
N SER A 67 -44.64 -13.88 13.75
CA SER A 67 -45.36 -13.76 12.48
C SER A 67 -46.67 -13.00 12.68
N ARG A 68 -46.76 -11.79 12.13
CA ARG A 68 -48.03 -11.20 11.66
C ARG A 68 -47.74 -10.25 10.51
N GLN A 69 -47.89 -10.79 9.31
CA GLN A 69 -48.09 -10.03 8.10
C GLN A 69 -49.41 -9.26 8.20
N GLN A 70 -49.44 -8.12 7.50
CA GLN A 70 -50.59 -7.26 7.19
C GLN A 70 -50.96 -6.18 8.21
N GLN A 71 -50.39 -4.98 8.01
CA GLN A 71 -51.10 -3.70 8.07
C GLN A 71 -50.23 -2.65 7.37
N GLN A 72 -50.57 -2.31 6.13
CA GLN A 72 -51.31 -1.09 5.78
C GLN A 72 -50.40 0.08 5.37
N VAL A 73 -50.33 0.23 4.06
CA VAL A 73 -50.37 1.49 3.31
C VAL A 73 -51.15 2.58 4.09
N GLN A 74 -50.62 3.80 4.09
CA GLN A 74 -51.13 5.08 4.65
C GLN A 74 -50.74 5.44 6.10
N ARG A 75 -49.66 6.21 6.24
CA ARG A 75 -49.73 7.49 6.97
C ARG A 75 -48.75 8.52 6.42
N ARG A 76 -49.32 9.68 6.07
CA ARG A 76 -48.70 10.90 5.59
C ARG A 76 -47.69 11.49 6.58
N GLN A 77 -46.69 12.15 6.00
CA GLN A 77 -46.14 13.45 6.41
C GLN A 77 -45.81 13.63 7.90
N HIS A 78 -44.61 13.20 8.27
CA HIS A 78 -43.77 13.96 9.19
C HIS A 78 -42.32 13.49 9.03
N ILE A 79 -41.57 14.10 8.11
CA ILE A 79 -40.12 13.93 8.05
C ILE A 79 -39.56 14.71 9.25
N ARG A 80 -39.30 14.01 10.36
CA ARG A 80 -38.42 14.51 11.40
C ARG A 80 -36.98 14.27 10.93
N PRO A 81 -36.09 15.27 10.92
CA PRO A 81 -34.68 15.04 10.59
C PRO A 81 -34.01 14.36 11.78
N LEU A 82 -34.11 13.03 11.87
CA LEU A 82 -33.45 12.23 12.90
C LEU A 82 -32.53 11.15 12.33
N THR A 83 -32.37 11.09 11.01
CA THR A 83 -31.54 10.07 10.35
C THR A 83 -30.09 10.49 10.15
N SER A 84 -29.76 11.79 10.22
CA SER A 84 -28.36 12.25 10.07
C SER A 84 -27.51 11.93 11.31
N TYR A 85 -28.03 12.16 12.52
CA TYR A 85 -27.28 11.90 13.76
C TYR A 85 -27.03 10.41 14.03
N HIS A 86 -27.94 9.51 13.64
CA HIS A 86 -27.77 8.08 13.81
C HIS A 86 -26.77 7.46 12.80
N TYR A 87 -26.59 8.06 11.62
CA TYR A 87 -25.58 7.63 10.66
C TYR A 87 -24.16 8.08 11.05
N VAL A 88 -24.00 9.34 11.48
CA VAL A 88 -22.69 9.85 11.92
C VAL A 88 -22.20 9.13 13.19
N ARG A 89 -23.11 8.79 14.11
CA ARG A 89 -22.77 8.04 15.33
C ARG A 89 -22.41 6.57 15.04
N SER A 90 -23.05 5.93 14.07
CA SER A 90 -22.67 4.57 13.66
C SER A 90 -21.29 4.54 12.99
N ILE A 91 -20.94 5.56 12.20
CA ILE A 91 -19.58 5.72 11.67
C ILE A 91 -18.54 5.91 12.79
N HIS A 92 -18.84 6.72 13.80
CA HIS A 92 -17.92 6.93 14.93
C HIS A 92 -17.74 5.66 15.79
N ILE A 93 -18.82 4.93 16.05
CA ILE A 93 -18.78 3.66 16.78
C ILE A 93 -18.05 2.58 15.98
N GLN A 94 -18.13 2.60 14.64
CA GLN A 94 -17.39 1.69 13.77
C GLN A 94 -15.89 2.03 13.69
N ARG A 95 -15.53 3.29 13.96
CA ARG A 95 -14.14 3.76 14.09
C ARG A 95 -13.43 3.17 15.32
N GLU A 96 -14.15 2.94 16.42
CA GLU A 96 -13.59 2.29 17.62
C GLU A 96 -13.48 0.77 17.46
N SER A 97 -14.38 0.11 16.73
CA SER A 97 -14.40 -1.35 16.58
C SER A 97 -13.52 -1.91 15.45
N LEU A 98 -13.16 -1.10 14.45
CA LEU A 98 -12.27 -1.51 13.34
C LEU A 98 -10.80 -1.13 13.53
N CYS A 99 -10.44 -0.43 14.62
CA CYS A 99 -9.06 -0.38 15.11
C CYS A 99 -8.68 -1.75 15.70
N THR A 100 -8.79 -2.77 14.87
CA THR A 100 -8.20 -4.08 15.07
C THR A 100 -6.70 -3.87 15.24
N SER A 101 -6.05 -4.69 16.06
CA SER A 101 -4.60 -4.64 16.32
C SER A 101 -3.73 -4.64 15.05
N ASN A 102 -4.33 -4.90 13.89
CA ASN A 102 -3.72 -4.85 12.56
C ASN A 102 -3.52 -3.43 11.99
N GLU A 103 -4.22 -2.38 12.45
CA GLU A 103 -3.98 -1.03 11.91
C GLU A 103 -2.85 -0.28 12.65
N ALA A 104 -2.69 -0.56 13.94
CA ALA A 104 -1.69 0.09 14.78
C ALA A 104 -0.25 -0.19 14.30
N TRP A 105 0.02 -1.40 13.80
CA TRP A 105 1.34 -1.72 13.26
C TRP A 105 1.61 -0.98 11.94
N TYR A 106 0.63 -0.86 11.06
CA TYR A 106 0.76 -0.18 9.77
C TYR A 106 1.07 1.31 9.97
N ARG A 107 0.41 1.95 10.95
CA ARG A 107 0.66 3.34 11.34
C ARG A 107 2.02 3.56 12.01
N SER A 108 2.59 2.52 12.62
CA SER A 108 3.90 2.60 13.29
C SER A 108 5.10 2.47 12.34
N LEU A 109 4.88 2.02 11.10
CA LEU A 109 5.93 1.89 10.11
C LEU A 109 6.29 3.28 9.54
N PRO A 110 7.59 3.61 9.39
CA PRO A 110 8.01 4.85 8.76
C PRO A 110 7.76 4.80 7.24
N MET A 111 6.49 4.99 6.83
CA MET A 111 6.03 4.87 5.45
C MET A 111 6.72 5.83 4.49
N ARG A 112 7.08 7.03 4.96
CA ARG A 112 7.80 8.03 4.16
C ARG A 112 9.20 7.54 3.75
N GLU A 113 9.94 6.98 4.70
CA GLU A 113 11.32 6.54 4.46
C GLU A 113 11.35 5.22 3.70
N THR A 114 10.45 4.30 4.00
CA THR A 114 10.32 3.04 3.24
C THR A 114 9.95 3.31 1.78
N SER A 115 9.03 4.22 1.51
CA SER A 115 8.70 4.62 0.13
C SER A 115 9.89 5.24 -0.61
N ARG A 116 10.65 6.13 0.06
CA ARG A 116 11.88 6.71 -0.50
C ARG A 116 12.94 5.65 -0.81
N PHE A 117 13.14 4.71 0.12
CA PHE A 117 14.05 3.60 -0.07
C PHE A 117 13.66 2.74 -1.27
N TRP A 118 12.39 2.32 -1.37
CA TRP A 118 11.90 1.53 -2.50
C TRP A 118 11.99 2.28 -3.83
N SER A 119 11.68 3.58 -3.85
CA SER A 119 11.85 4.43 -5.03
C SER A 119 13.31 4.49 -5.49
N SER A 120 14.24 4.67 -4.54
CA SER A 120 15.68 4.66 -4.83
C SER A 120 16.12 3.28 -5.36
N LEU A 121 15.71 2.20 -4.70
CA LEU A 121 16.03 0.83 -5.10
C LEU A 121 15.51 0.51 -6.52
N PHE A 122 14.28 0.90 -6.83
CA PHE A 122 13.69 0.67 -8.16
C PHE A 122 14.29 1.55 -9.26
N SER A 123 15.02 2.60 -8.89
CA SER A 123 15.76 3.46 -9.82
C SER A 123 17.15 2.91 -10.15
N VAL A 124 17.64 1.90 -9.40
CA VAL A 124 18.93 1.26 -9.67
C VAL A 124 18.83 0.36 -10.89
N ASN A 125 19.78 0.52 -11.81
CA ASN A 125 19.88 -0.31 -13.00
C ASN A 125 20.19 -1.76 -12.65
N ILE A 126 19.39 -2.68 -13.19
CA ILE A 126 19.51 -4.11 -12.94
C ILE A 126 20.61 -4.65 -13.86
N TYR A 127 21.67 -5.21 -13.29
CA TYR A 127 22.74 -5.91 -14.02
C TYR A 127 22.89 -7.32 -13.46
N PRO A 128 23.11 -8.34 -14.32
CA PRO A 128 23.23 -8.35 -15.79
C PRO A 128 21.90 -8.34 -16.58
N ARG A 129 21.93 -7.92 -17.86
CA ARG A 129 20.74 -7.76 -18.72
C ARG A 129 19.90 -9.04 -18.85
N SER A 130 20.53 -10.21 -18.76
CA SER A 130 19.86 -11.52 -18.85
C SER A 130 18.86 -11.77 -17.71
N ILE A 131 19.04 -11.16 -16.54
CA ILE A 131 18.12 -11.34 -15.40
C ILE A 131 16.85 -10.48 -15.53
N ARG A 132 16.90 -9.42 -16.33
CA ARG A 132 15.78 -8.46 -16.46
C ARG A 132 14.53 -9.13 -17.00
N SER A 133 14.66 -9.84 -18.12
CA SER A 133 13.52 -10.53 -18.76
C SER A 133 12.82 -11.53 -17.83
N PRO A 134 13.50 -12.51 -17.20
CA PRO A 134 12.83 -13.41 -16.27
C PRO A 134 12.29 -12.70 -15.03
N PHE A 135 12.96 -11.66 -14.53
CA PHE A 135 12.50 -10.88 -13.38
C PHE A 135 11.18 -10.17 -13.67
N TYR A 136 11.06 -9.46 -14.79
CA TYR A 136 9.82 -8.79 -15.18
C TYR A 136 8.71 -9.78 -15.54
N LYS A 137 9.03 -10.91 -16.19
CA LYS A 137 8.06 -11.99 -16.45
C LYS A 137 7.51 -12.57 -15.15
N TYR A 138 8.38 -12.80 -14.16
CA TYR A 138 7.97 -13.27 -12.85
C TYR A 138 7.08 -12.25 -12.14
N PHE A 139 7.44 -10.97 -12.17
CA PHE A 139 6.64 -9.90 -11.58
C PHE A 139 5.24 -9.85 -12.21
N CYS A 140 5.14 -9.82 -13.53
CA CYS A 140 3.86 -9.84 -14.23
C CYS A 140 3.03 -11.08 -13.91
N ARG A 141 3.66 -12.25 -13.80
CA ARG A 141 2.95 -13.48 -13.39
C ARG A 141 2.43 -13.42 -11.95
N MET A 142 3.16 -12.77 -11.05
CA MET A 142 2.76 -12.64 -9.64
C MET A 142 1.59 -11.67 -9.45
N PHE A 143 1.54 -10.60 -10.27
CA PHE A 143 0.54 -9.53 -10.17
C PHE A 143 -0.50 -9.54 -11.30
N ASP A 144 -0.57 -10.64 -12.05
CA ASP A 144 -1.48 -10.84 -13.19
C ASP A 144 -1.43 -9.70 -14.24
N GLY A 145 -0.23 -9.19 -14.50
CA GLY A 145 -0.01 -8.12 -15.49
C GLY A 145 0.24 -8.69 -16.88
N ASP A 146 -0.47 -8.19 -17.89
CA ASP A 146 -0.22 -8.60 -19.28
C ASP A 146 1.07 -7.99 -19.85
N ILE A 147 1.98 -8.87 -20.26
CA ILE A 147 3.26 -8.52 -20.87
C ILE A 147 3.09 -8.20 -22.36
N ASN A 148 2.06 -8.75 -23.00
CA ASN A 148 1.83 -8.58 -24.43
C ASN A 148 1.44 -7.15 -24.80
N GLU A 149 0.86 -6.41 -23.86
CA GLU A 149 0.47 -5.00 -24.03
C GLU A 149 1.65 -4.03 -23.93
N CYS A 150 2.80 -4.46 -23.42
CA CYS A 150 3.98 -3.59 -23.26
C CYS A 150 4.57 -3.18 -24.62
N GLU A 151 5.05 -1.95 -24.77
CA GLU A 151 5.64 -1.40 -26.01
C GLU A 151 6.61 -2.38 -26.71
N HIS A 152 7.59 -2.91 -25.98
CA HIS A 152 8.60 -3.83 -26.52
C HIS A 152 8.19 -5.32 -26.51
N GLY A 153 6.99 -5.65 -26.03
CA GLY A 153 6.48 -7.02 -25.95
C GLY A 153 7.25 -7.97 -25.00
N PRO A 154 6.89 -9.28 -24.98
CA PRO A 154 7.45 -10.27 -24.06
C PRO A 154 8.87 -10.72 -24.41
N ASP A 155 9.32 -10.50 -25.65
CA ASP A 155 10.61 -10.95 -26.14
C ASP A 155 11.74 -9.98 -25.79
N ASN A 156 11.44 -8.67 -25.73
CA ASN A 156 12.43 -7.60 -25.52
C ASN A 156 12.29 -6.85 -24.20
N LEU A 157 11.83 -7.52 -23.14
CA LEU A 157 11.75 -6.97 -21.78
C LEU A 157 13.10 -6.50 -21.21
N GLY A 158 14.22 -6.94 -21.78
CA GLY A 158 15.56 -6.47 -21.38
C GLY A 158 15.87 -5.03 -21.79
N TYR A 159 14.98 -4.36 -22.54
CA TYR A 159 15.11 -2.94 -22.89
C TYR A 159 15.11 -2.05 -21.64
N TYR A 160 14.14 -2.26 -20.74
CA TYR A 160 14.02 -1.50 -19.50
C TYR A 160 15.26 -1.70 -18.63
N ALA A 161 15.90 -0.61 -18.19
CA ALA A 161 17.15 -0.64 -17.46
C ALA A 161 16.97 -0.97 -15.97
N ASN A 162 15.87 -0.48 -15.40
CA ASN A 162 15.53 -0.63 -13.99
C ASN A 162 14.04 -0.97 -13.83
N PHE A 163 13.63 -1.31 -12.60
CA PHE A 163 12.25 -1.68 -12.34
C PHE A 163 11.30 -0.49 -12.43
N GLY A 164 11.74 0.71 -12.06
CA GLY A 164 10.94 1.92 -12.17
C GLY A 164 10.54 2.27 -13.61
N GLU A 165 11.44 2.04 -14.56
CA GLU A 165 11.19 2.21 -16.00
C GLU A 165 10.18 1.19 -16.51
N PHE A 166 10.32 -0.08 -16.10
CA PHE A 166 9.33 -1.11 -16.42
C PHE A 166 7.95 -0.80 -15.80
N PHE A 167 7.90 -0.31 -14.56
CA PHE A 167 6.65 0.04 -13.90
C PHE A 167 5.87 1.14 -14.63
N ARG A 168 6.57 2.12 -15.20
CA ARG A 168 6.01 3.23 -16.00
C ARG A 168 6.13 3.00 -17.51
N ARG A 169 6.29 1.76 -17.96
CA ARG A 169 6.41 1.41 -19.37
C ARG A 169 5.24 1.96 -20.19
N ASN A 170 5.51 2.29 -21.45
CA ASN A 170 4.44 2.58 -22.38
C ASN A 170 3.76 1.28 -22.83
N LEU A 171 2.50 1.42 -23.24
CA LEU A 171 1.75 0.37 -23.90
C LEU A 171 1.91 0.47 -25.41
N LYS A 172 1.68 -0.63 -26.13
CA LYS A 172 1.66 -0.62 -27.60
C LYS A 172 0.54 0.28 -28.12
N GLU A 173 0.77 0.91 -29.26
CA GLU A 173 -0.24 1.69 -29.95
C GLU A 173 -1.46 0.81 -30.30
N GLY A 174 -2.66 1.37 -30.16
CA GLY A 174 -3.91 0.68 -30.49
C GLY A 174 -4.45 -0.27 -29.42
N VAL A 175 -3.71 -0.54 -28.33
CA VAL A 175 -4.17 -1.42 -27.22
C VAL A 175 -5.29 -0.78 -26.39
N ARG A 176 -5.37 0.55 -26.36
CA ARG A 176 -6.42 1.34 -25.70
C ARG A 176 -7.07 2.29 -26.70
N PRO A 177 -7.98 1.82 -27.56
CA PRO A 177 -8.70 2.71 -28.48
C PRO A 177 -9.56 3.69 -27.69
N ILE A 178 -9.43 4.98 -28.00
CA ILE A 178 -10.25 6.04 -27.38
C ILE A 178 -11.52 6.21 -28.22
N ASP A 179 -12.67 6.07 -27.57
CA ASP A 179 -13.96 6.36 -28.20
C ASP A 179 -14.11 7.86 -28.46
N LYS A 180 -14.50 8.22 -29.68
CA LYS A 180 -14.67 9.62 -30.12
C LYS A 180 -16.08 10.15 -29.85
N GLU A 181 -17.07 9.26 -29.69
CA GLU A 181 -18.46 9.63 -29.48
C GLU A 181 -18.79 9.81 -27.99
N SER A 182 -18.02 9.16 -27.11
CA SER A 182 -18.22 9.30 -25.66
C SER A 182 -17.74 10.67 -25.15
N ALA A 183 -18.60 11.35 -24.39
CA ALA A 183 -18.25 12.61 -23.72
C ALA A 183 -17.19 12.43 -22.61
N VAL A 184 -17.10 11.23 -22.03
CA VAL A 184 -16.15 10.89 -20.96
C VAL A 184 -15.62 9.48 -21.21
N VAL A 185 -14.31 9.33 -21.12
CA VAL A 185 -13.62 8.04 -21.22
C VAL A 185 -12.93 7.71 -19.90
N SER A 186 -12.65 6.42 -19.65
CA SER A 186 -11.90 6.04 -18.45
C SER A 186 -10.52 6.71 -18.47
N PRO A 187 -10.09 7.36 -17.37
CA PRO A 187 -8.80 8.04 -17.32
C PRO A 187 -7.62 7.08 -17.12
N CYS A 188 -7.88 5.88 -16.58
CA CYS A 188 -6.85 4.89 -16.29
C CYS A 188 -7.41 3.46 -16.33
N ASP A 189 -6.49 2.49 -16.39
CA ASP A 189 -6.78 1.08 -16.19
C ASP A 189 -6.93 0.81 -14.68
N GLY A 190 -8.00 0.13 -14.30
CA GLY A 190 -8.25 -0.22 -12.91
C GLY A 190 -9.68 -0.65 -12.65
N GLU A 191 -9.99 -0.86 -11.38
CA GLU A 191 -11.32 -1.20 -10.90
C GLU A 191 -12.00 0.02 -10.27
N VAL A 192 -13.29 0.21 -10.56
CA VAL A 192 -14.09 1.28 -9.94
C VAL A 192 -14.39 0.89 -8.50
N LEU A 193 -13.67 1.48 -7.55
CA LEU A 193 -13.87 1.24 -6.11
C LEU A 193 -15.18 1.82 -5.58
N ALA A 194 -15.54 3.03 -6.02
CA ALA A 194 -16.75 3.71 -5.60
C ALA A 194 -17.26 4.64 -6.71
N ASN A 195 -18.56 4.62 -6.95
CA ASN A 195 -19.26 5.56 -7.80
C ASN A 195 -20.56 6.01 -7.10
N GLY A 196 -21.07 7.18 -7.45
CA GLY A 196 -22.30 7.69 -6.83
C GLY A 196 -22.59 9.14 -7.20
N LEU A 197 -23.84 9.54 -6.98
CA LEU A 197 -24.28 10.91 -7.13
C LEU A 197 -23.94 11.71 -5.87
N VAL A 198 -23.32 12.88 -6.06
CA VAL A 198 -22.96 13.79 -4.96
C VAL A 198 -24.01 14.88 -4.85
N THR A 199 -24.89 14.78 -3.85
CA THR A 199 -26.03 15.70 -3.68
C THR A 199 -25.71 16.92 -2.80
N SER A 200 -24.76 16.80 -1.87
CA SER A 200 -24.33 17.90 -0.98
C SER A 200 -22.88 17.71 -0.55
N VAL A 201 -22.18 18.83 -0.34
CA VAL A 201 -20.78 18.91 0.12
C VAL A 201 -20.58 18.20 1.46
N GLU A 202 -21.60 18.24 2.32
CA GLU A 202 -21.59 17.64 3.67
C GLU A 202 -21.95 16.14 3.66
N GLN A 203 -22.58 15.65 2.59
CA GLN A 203 -23.14 14.30 2.53
C GLN A 203 -22.29 13.32 1.70
N LEU A 204 -21.15 13.76 1.17
CA LEU A 204 -20.23 12.83 0.54
C LEU A 204 -19.62 11.92 1.60
N ASN A 205 -20.10 10.68 1.65
CA ASN A 205 -19.56 9.62 2.48
C ASN A 205 -18.93 8.55 1.58
N ILE A 206 -17.91 8.92 0.80
CA ILE A 206 -17.14 7.91 0.05
C ILE A 206 -16.22 7.22 1.05
N VAL A 207 -16.34 5.90 1.14
CA VAL A 207 -15.47 5.07 1.96
C VAL A 207 -14.29 4.63 1.11
N VAL A 208 -13.12 5.20 1.36
CA VAL A 208 -11.85 4.77 0.74
C VAL A 208 -11.06 4.00 1.79
N LYS A 209 -10.76 2.72 1.53
CA LYS A 209 -9.99 1.86 2.44
C LYS A 209 -10.60 1.78 3.86
N GLY A 210 -11.93 1.70 3.95
CA GLY A 210 -12.64 1.64 5.24
C GLY A 210 -12.75 2.99 5.98
N ILE A 211 -12.19 4.06 5.42
CA ILE A 211 -12.22 5.41 6.00
C ILE A 211 -13.23 6.25 5.21
N PRO A 212 -14.29 6.77 5.86
CA PRO A 212 -15.19 7.72 5.22
C PRO A 212 -14.49 9.07 5.07
N TYR A 213 -14.50 9.62 3.85
CA TYR A 213 -13.94 10.92 3.53
C TYR A 213 -15.05 11.87 3.08
N THR A 214 -15.03 13.09 3.61
CA THR A 214 -15.87 14.19 3.11
C THR A 214 -15.18 14.90 1.93
N ILE A 215 -15.93 15.69 1.16
CA ILE A 215 -15.35 16.56 0.10
C ILE A 215 -14.33 17.52 0.70
N LYS A 216 -14.61 18.06 1.89
CA LYS A 216 -13.71 18.97 2.59
C LYS A 216 -12.37 18.30 2.88
N ASP A 217 -12.38 17.07 3.37
CA ASP A 217 -11.16 16.31 3.65
C ASP A 217 -10.36 16.00 2.38
N LEU A 218 -11.06 15.66 1.28
CA LEU A 218 -10.43 15.28 0.01
C LEU A 218 -9.72 16.47 -0.65
N PHE A 219 -10.37 17.62 -0.72
CA PHE A 219 -9.85 18.80 -1.42
C PHE A 219 -9.13 19.79 -0.50
N GLN A 220 -9.19 19.58 0.83
CA GLN A 220 -8.61 20.47 1.83
C GLN A 220 -9.11 21.92 1.71
N PHE A 221 -10.36 22.12 1.27
CA PHE A 221 -10.97 23.45 1.23
C PHE A 221 -11.21 23.96 2.64
N ASP A 222 -10.65 25.12 2.98
CA ASP A 222 -11.07 25.84 4.17
C ASP A 222 -12.22 26.78 3.79
N GLN A 223 -13.33 26.73 4.53
CA GLN A 223 -14.52 27.55 4.24
C GLN A 223 -14.33 29.04 4.60
N SER A 224 -13.13 29.41 5.04
CA SER A 224 -12.74 30.79 5.39
C SER A 224 -12.33 31.63 4.17
N GLU A 225 -12.18 31.02 2.99
CA GLU A 225 -11.68 31.69 1.77
C GLU A 225 -12.75 31.95 0.69
N VAL A 226 -14.05 31.91 1.03
CA VAL A 226 -15.15 32.20 0.09
C VAL A 226 -16.03 33.34 0.57
#